data_AF-A0AAU5ZF82-F1
#
_entry.id   AF-A0AAU5ZF82-F1
#
_cell.length_a   1.000
_cell.length_b   1.000
_cell.length_c   1.000
_cell.angle_alpha   90.00
_cell.angle_beta   90.00
_cell.angle_gamma   90.00
#
_symmetry.space_group_name_H-M   'P 1'
#
loop_
_entity.id
_entity.type
_entity.pdbx_description
1 polymer ?
#
loop_
_entity_poly.entity_id
_entity_poly.type
_entity_poly.pdbx_seq_one_letter_code
_entity_poly.pdbx_strand_id
1 'polypeptide(L)'
;MSNAAEFDARQNGVIKALQDRSPKLAGIYKTALRTLRTDPDVDCEAARVSSICHCMRELMANLPGLLADTAIPRPKPSSSALVAKLPNLLAKHPDVDLGVDQDVVPVPKVVARQLDALIRARIQEDGRNRSNAAALVTGSSDAEHPAIKQWRDAYEFFVGWAHLDRNHERERELPSDEEIRSTMRVVEDVIEVRTAVFFENLHSLEDLLAEINGPLEEDA
;
A
#
# COMPACT_ATOMS: atom_id res chain seq x y z
N MET A 1 -28.55 14.86 -10.66
CA MET A 1 -27.18 15.43 -10.63
C MET A 1 -26.75 15.45 -9.18
N SER A 2 -25.95 14.46 -8.75
CA SER A 2 -25.51 14.36 -7.36
C SER A 2 -24.52 15.48 -7.08
N ASN A 3 -24.80 16.25 -6.01
CA ASN A 3 -23.92 17.29 -5.52
C ASN A 3 -22.60 16.61 -5.17
N ALA A 4 -21.51 16.95 -5.86
CA ALA A 4 -20.20 16.41 -5.52
C ALA A 4 -19.82 16.96 -4.14
N ALA A 5 -20.17 16.22 -3.09
CA ALA A 5 -19.81 16.58 -1.73
C ALA A 5 -18.30 16.80 -1.70
N GLU A 6 -17.90 18.02 -1.33
CA GLU A 6 -16.53 18.47 -1.32
C GLU A 6 -15.71 17.62 -0.34
N PHE A 7 -14.47 17.28 -0.68
CA PHE A 7 -13.59 16.59 0.28
C PHE A 7 -13.38 17.48 1.50
N ASP A 8 -13.23 16.90 2.69
CA ASP A 8 -12.93 17.72 3.85
C ASP A 8 -11.51 18.34 3.73
N ALA A 9 -11.19 19.32 4.58
CA ALA A 9 -9.92 20.03 4.52
C ALA A 9 -8.71 19.08 4.63
N ARG A 10 -8.85 18.03 5.45
CA ARG A 10 -7.81 17.02 5.68
C ARG A 10 -7.55 16.20 4.42
N GLN A 11 -8.61 15.63 3.86
CA GLN A 11 -8.58 14.86 2.61
C GLN A 11 -8.03 15.69 1.45
N ASN A 12 -8.40 16.97 1.35
CA ASN A 12 -7.84 17.88 0.35
C ASN A 12 -6.34 18.11 0.54
N GLY A 13 -5.86 18.24 1.79
CA GLY A 13 -4.44 18.33 2.11
C GLY A 13 -3.67 17.10 1.66
N VAL A 14 -4.15 15.90 2.01
CA VAL A 14 -3.57 14.62 1.56
C VAL A 14 -3.59 14.50 0.03
N ILE A 15 -4.70 14.85 -0.61
CA ILE A 15 -4.84 14.86 -2.06
C ILE A 15 -3.78 15.75 -2.70
N LYS A 16 -3.58 16.97 -2.20
CA LYS A 16 -2.59 17.92 -2.73
C LYS A 16 -1.18 17.34 -2.56
N ALA A 17 -0.86 16.88 -1.36
CA ALA A 17 0.44 16.31 -1.04
C ALA A 17 0.80 15.08 -1.91
N LEU A 18 -0.19 14.25 -2.24
CA LEU A 18 -0.03 13.14 -3.17
C LEU A 18 0.03 13.62 -4.62
N GLN A 19 -0.76 14.62 -5.01
CA GLN A 19 -0.83 15.12 -6.39
C GLN A 19 0.53 15.66 -6.85
N ASP A 20 1.22 16.38 -5.97
CA ASP A 20 2.51 17.00 -6.25
C ASP A 20 3.62 15.96 -6.47
N ARG A 21 3.47 14.75 -5.90
CA ARG A 21 4.48 13.67 -5.98
C ARG A 21 4.09 12.54 -6.93
N SER A 22 2.81 12.20 -7.00
CA SER A 22 2.25 11.13 -7.81
C SER A 22 0.76 11.35 -8.08
N PRO A 23 0.41 11.94 -9.24
CA PRO A 23 -0.97 12.08 -9.69
C PRO A 23 -1.75 10.76 -9.71
N LYS A 24 -1.05 9.64 -9.94
CA LYS A 24 -1.64 8.29 -9.91
C LYS A 24 -2.11 7.91 -8.52
N LEU A 25 -1.27 8.09 -7.49
CA LEU A 25 -1.66 7.77 -6.11
C LEU A 25 -2.73 8.72 -5.58
N ALA A 26 -2.66 10.01 -5.94
CA ALA A 26 -3.73 10.97 -5.64
C ALA A 26 -5.06 10.56 -6.28
N GLY A 27 -5.03 10.07 -7.53
CA GLY A 27 -6.19 9.54 -8.23
C GLY A 27 -6.80 8.32 -7.52
N ILE A 28 -5.95 7.36 -7.11
CA ILE A 28 -6.40 6.16 -6.38
C ILE A 28 -7.07 6.54 -5.06
N TYR A 29 -6.48 7.46 -4.29
CA TYR A 29 -7.06 7.93 -3.03
C TYR A 29 -8.39 8.67 -3.25
N LYS A 30 -8.48 9.55 -4.26
CA LYS A 30 -9.74 10.20 -4.65
C LYS A 30 -10.83 9.19 -5.02
N THR A 31 -10.47 8.14 -5.74
CA THR A 31 -11.40 7.06 -6.10
C THR A 31 -11.92 6.36 -4.85
N ALA A 32 -11.03 5.97 -3.92
CA ALA A 32 -11.43 5.37 -2.65
C ALA A 32 -12.42 6.26 -1.87
N LEU A 33 -12.12 7.55 -1.71
CA LEU A 33 -12.98 8.51 -1.02
C LEU A 33 -14.34 8.68 -1.70
N ARG A 34 -14.37 8.77 -3.03
CA ARG A 34 -15.62 8.91 -3.78
C ARG A 34 -16.48 7.66 -3.63
N THR A 35 -15.89 6.48 -3.79
CA THR A 35 -16.60 5.21 -3.62
C THR A 35 -17.15 5.06 -2.20
N LEU A 36 -16.41 5.50 -1.18
CA LEU A 36 -16.86 5.50 0.22
C LEU A 36 -17.96 6.52 0.55
N ARG A 37 -18.18 7.52 -0.31
CA ARG A 37 -19.25 8.53 -0.13
C ARG A 37 -20.51 8.20 -0.91
N THR A 38 -20.40 7.34 -1.92
CA THR A 38 -21.55 6.84 -2.65
C THR A 38 -22.19 5.72 -1.85
N ASP A 39 -23.50 5.78 -1.67
CA ASP A 39 -24.26 4.66 -1.12
C ASP A 39 -24.08 3.44 -2.03
N PRO A 40 -23.89 2.23 -1.48
CA PRO A 40 -23.86 1.03 -2.30
C PRO A 40 -25.21 0.86 -3.00
N ASP A 41 -25.16 0.45 -4.27
CA ASP A 41 -26.32 -0.17 -4.89
C ASP A 41 -26.68 -1.44 -4.11
N VAL A 42 -27.97 -1.76 -4.05
CA VAL A 42 -28.47 -2.97 -3.38
C VAL A 42 -27.73 -4.20 -3.92
N ASP A 43 -27.26 -5.06 -3.01
CA ASP A 43 -26.48 -6.28 -3.29
C ASP A 43 -25.06 -6.05 -3.86
N CYS A 44 -24.58 -4.80 -3.88
CA CYS A 44 -23.26 -4.41 -4.38
C CYS A 44 -22.31 -3.92 -3.28
N GLU A 45 -22.66 -4.09 -2.01
CA GLU A 45 -21.91 -3.63 -0.83
C GLU A 45 -20.51 -4.25 -0.79
N ALA A 46 -20.40 -5.56 -1.02
CA ALA A 46 -19.11 -6.26 -1.01
C ALA A 46 -18.18 -5.79 -2.13
N ALA A 47 -18.72 -5.52 -3.33
CA ALA A 47 -17.96 -5.00 -4.46
C ALA A 47 -17.48 -3.57 -4.19
N ARG A 48 -18.31 -2.74 -3.55
CA ARG A 48 -17.95 -1.39 -3.11
C ARG A 48 -16.81 -1.43 -2.10
N VAL A 49 -16.94 -2.23 -1.05
CA VAL A 49 -15.90 -2.42 -0.02
C VAL A 49 -14.59 -2.89 -0.66
N SER A 50 -14.66 -3.92 -1.52
CA SER A 50 -13.50 -4.45 -2.23
C SER A 50 -12.80 -3.38 -3.08
N SER A 51 -13.56 -2.54 -3.78
CA SER A 51 -13.02 -1.46 -4.60
C SER A 51 -12.28 -0.41 -3.76
N ILE A 52 -12.86 0.01 -2.63
CA ILE A 52 -12.22 0.96 -1.70
C ILE A 52 -10.93 0.35 -1.14
N CYS A 53 -11.02 -0.88 -0.65
CA CYS A 53 -9.89 -1.55 -0.02
C CYS A 53 -8.76 -1.85 -1.01
N HIS A 54 -9.08 -2.17 -2.26
CA HIS A 54 -8.08 -2.33 -3.31
C HIS A 54 -7.34 -1.02 -3.59
N CYS A 55 -8.07 0.10 -3.67
CA CYS A 55 -7.46 1.42 -3.83
C CYS A 55 -6.52 1.75 -2.66
N MET A 56 -6.97 1.56 -1.42
CA MET A 56 -6.16 1.86 -0.24
C MET A 56 -4.94 0.93 -0.10
N ARG A 57 -5.10 -0.36 -0.41
CA ARG A 57 -3.98 -1.32 -0.49
C ARG A 57 -2.92 -0.86 -1.49
N GLU A 58 -3.33 -0.46 -2.69
CA GLU A 58 -2.40 0.00 -3.72
C GLU A 58 -1.75 1.32 -3.33
N LEU A 59 -2.48 2.25 -2.71
CA LEU A 59 -1.90 3.46 -2.14
C LEU A 59 -0.79 3.11 -1.13
N MET A 60 -1.13 2.36 -0.08
CA MET A 60 -0.20 1.97 0.99
C MET A 60 1.02 1.18 0.47
N ALA A 61 0.84 0.29 -0.50
CA ALA A 61 1.93 -0.49 -1.06
C ALA A 61 2.98 0.35 -1.82
N ASN A 62 2.59 1.53 -2.28
CA ASN A 62 3.43 2.43 -3.06
C ASN A 62 3.93 3.66 -2.27
N LEU A 63 3.29 3.99 -1.14
CA LEU A 63 3.69 5.13 -0.29
C LEU A 63 5.15 5.09 0.18
N PRO A 64 5.74 3.95 0.60
CA PRO A 64 7.14 3.93 1.00
C PRO A 64 8.10 4.36 -0.12
N GLY A 65 7.82 3.97 -1.37
CA GLY A 65 8.63 4.39 -2.51
C GLY A 65 8.46 5.87 -2.89
N LEU A 66 7.46 6.54 -2.33
CA LEU A 66 7.14 7.94 -2.59
C LEU A 66 7.57 8.88 -1.46
N LEU A 67 7.43 8.45 -0.21
CA LEU A 67 7.53 9.30 0.98
C LEU A 67 8.60 8.87 1.99
N ALA A 68 9.12 7.64 1.91
CA ALA A 68 10.22 7.22 2.79
C ALA A 68 11.57 7.67 2.22
N ASP A 69 12.49 8.08 3.10
CA ASP A 69 13.84 8.52 2.68
C ASP A 69 14.66 7.36 2.12
N THR A 70 14.35 6.14 2.55
CA THR A 70 14.90 4.91 2.02
C THR A 70 13.78 3.90 1.76
N ALA A 71 13.80 3.29 0.57
CA ALA A 71 12.86 2.24 0.20
C ALA A 71 13.58 1.11 -0.51
N ILE A 72 13.42 -0.11 0.00
CA ILE A 72 13.99 -1.31 -0.60
C ILE A 72 13.11 -1.70 -1.81
N PRO A 73 13.70 -1.86 -3.01
CA PRO A 73 12.95 -2.22 -4.21
C PRO A 73 12.40 -3.64 -4.13
N ARG A 74 11.36 -3.93 -4.91
CA ARG A 74 10.80 -5.29 -5.00
C ARG A 74 11.83 -6.25 -5.62
N PRO A 75 11.96 -7.49 -5.10
CA PRO A 75 12.82 -8.48 -5.71
C PRO A 75 12.32 -8.83 -7.12
N LYS A 76 13.26 -9.15 -7.99
CA LYS A 76 13.00 -9.61 -9.36
C LYS A 76 13.73 -10.94 -9.56
N PRO A 77 13.00 -12.05 -9.78
CA PRO A 77 11.54 -12.19 -9.83
C PRO A 77 10.87 -12.09 -8.45
N SER A 78 9.58 -11.72 -8.42
CA SER A 78 8.75 -11.77 -7.20
C SER A 78 8.32 -13.20 -6.86
N SER A 79 7.87 -13.41 -5.63
CA SER A 79 7.33 -14.71 -5.21
C SER A 79 6.15 -15.13 -6.10
N SER A 80 5.21 -14.22 -6.42
CA SER A 80 4.09 -14.51 -7.32
C SER A 80 4.53 -14.91 -8.73
N ALA A 81 5.59 -14.28 -9.26
CA ALA A 81 6.14 -14.63 -10.57
C ALA A 81 6.81 -16.01 -10.56
N LEU A 82 7.36 -16.43 -9.42
CA LEU A 82 7.92 -17.77 -9.22
C LEU A 82 6.82 -18.83 -9.06
N VAL A 83 5.75 -18.52 -8.31
CA VAL A 83 4.57 -19.39 -8.15
C VAL A 83 3.91 -19.66 -9.50
N ALA A 84 3.72 -18.64 -10.34
CA ALA A 84 3.12 -18.78 -11.67
C ALA A 84 3.88 -19.76 -12.59
N LYS A 85 5.16 -20.03 -12.31
CA LYS A 85 5.99 -20.99 -13.07
C LYS A 85 5.91 -22.41 -12.55
N LEU A 86 5.43 -22.63 -11.32
CA LEU A 86 5.40 -23.96 -10.68
C LEU A 86 4.56 -24.98 -11.43
N PRO A 87 3.32 -24.68 -11.91
CA PRO A 87 2.52 -25.68 -12.62
C PRO A 87 3.21 -26.21 -13.88
N ASN A 88 3.79 -25.32 -14.68
CA ASN A 88 4.53 -25.70 -15.89
C ASN A 88 5.83 -26.45 -15.58
N LEU A 89 6.44 -26.22 -14.41
CA LEU A 89 7.60 -26.95 -13.97
C LEU A 89 7.22 -28.37 -13.54
N LEU A 90 6.16 -28.52 -12.75
CA LEU A 90 5.67 -29.83 -12.28
C LEU A 90 5.10 -30.67 -13.43
N ALA A 91 4.47 -30.05 -14.43
CA ALA A 91 4.03 -30.76 -15.64
C ALA A 91 5.18 -31.44 -16.41
N LYS A 92 6.42 -30.94 -16.28
CA LYS A 92 7.63 -31.55 -16.88
C LYS A 92 8.24 -32.64 -16.01
N HIS A 93 7.77 -32.80 -14.78
CA HIS A 93 8.21 -33.77 -13.79
C HIS A 93 6.99 -34.45 -13.15
N PRO A 94 6.18 -35.18 -13.93
CA PRO A 94 4.90 -35.76 -13.46
C PRO A 94 5.09 -36.89 -12.43
N ASP A 95 6.31 -37.40 -12.31
CA ASP A 95 6.77 -38.36 -11.31
C ASP A 95 6.93 -37.74 -9.90
N VAL A 96 6.91 -36.41 -9.80
CA VAL A 96 7.01 -35.69 -8.53
C VAL A 96 5.64 -35.58 -7.90
N ASP A 97 5.41 -36.40 -6.88
CA ASP A 97 4.31 -36.23 -5.96
C ASP A 97 4.84 -35.72 -4.62
N LEU A 98 4.45 -34.51 -4.23
CA LEU A 98 4.83 -33.90 -2.94
C LEU A 98 3.85 -34.25 -1.82
N GLY A 99 2.73 -34.92 -2.12
CA GLY A 99 1.66 -35.27 -1.19
C GLY A 99 1.68 -36.73 -0.73
N VAL A 100 2.68 -37.51 -1.13
CA VAL A 100 2.85 -38.90 -0.67
C VAL A 100 3.14 -38.95 0.83
N ASP A 101 2.50 -39.88 1.52
CA ASP A 101 2.68 -40.13 2.95
C ASP A 101 3.97 -40.92 3.20
N GLN A 102 5.11 -40.22 3.09
CA GLN A 102 6.44 -40.77 3.33
C GLN A 102 7.38 -39.70 3.89
N ASP A 103 8.29 -40.11 4.78
CA ASP A 103 9.23 -39.20 5.44
C ASP A 103 10.23 -38.53 4.48
N VAL A 104 10.51 -39.18 3.34
CA VAL A 104 11.50 -38.70 2.35
C VAL A 104 10.88 -38.72 0.96
N VAL A 105 10.63 -37.55 0.39
CA VAL A 105 10.16 -37.39 -1.00
C VAL A 105 11.33 -36.99 -1.90
N PRO A 106 11.73 -37.82 -2.88
CA PRO A 106 12.78 -37.44 -3.82
C PRO A 106 12.26 -36.37 -4.78
N VAL A 107 12.91 -35.21 -4.79
CA VAL A 107 12.52 -34.07 -5.64
C VAL A 107 13.64 -33.78 -6.66
N PRO A 108 13.32 -33.64 -7.96
CA PRO A 108 14.28 -33.22 -8.97
C PRO A 108 14.95 -31.91 -8.58
N LYS A 109 16.27 -31.84 -8.79
CA LYS A 109 17.09 -30.69 -8.41
C LYS A 109 16.56 -29.35 -8.96
N VAL A 110 15.93 -29.37 -10.14
CA VAL A 110 15.34 -28.16 -10.74
C VAL A 110 14.09 -27.68 -9.99
N VAL A 111 13.25 -28.60 -9.51
CA VAL A 111 12.07 -28.30 -8.68
C VAL A 111 12.54 -27.78 -7.32
N ALA A 112 13.51 -28.44 -6.69
CA ALA A 112 14.07 -28.00 -5.41
C ALA A 112 14.67 -26.58 -5.48
N ARG A 113 15.39 -26.25 -6.57
CA ARG A 113 15.92 -24.89 -6.80
C ARG A 113 14.84 -23.84 -6.97
N GLN A 114 13.74 -24.18 -7.65
CA GLN A 114 12.63 -23.25 -7.83
C GLN A 114 11.91 -22.98 -6.51
N LEU A 115 11.76 -24.00 -5.66
CA LEU A 115 11.21 -23.85 -4.31
C LEU A 115 12.13 -23.01 -3.41
N ASP A 116 13.45 -23.23 -3.43
CA ASP A 116 14.40 -22.39 -2.69
C ASP A 116 14.34 -20.91 -3.14
N ALA A 117 14.30 -20.67 -4.45
CA ALA A 117 14.15 -19.32 -5.00
C ALA A 117 12.84 -18.66 -4.54
N LEU A 118 11.74 -19.43 -4.51
CA LEU A 118 10.44 -18.96 -4.02
C LEU A 118 10.50 -18.59 -2.54
N ILE A 119 11.05 -19.46 -1.70
CA ILE A 119 11.18 -19.24 -0.25
C ILE A 119 12.02 -17.99 0.01
N ARG A 120 13.18 -17.86 -0.65
CA ARG A 120 14.06 -16.69 -0.52
C ARG A 120 13.37 -15.40 -0.96
N ALA A 121 12.68 -15.43 -2.10
CA ALA A 121 11.94 -14.27 -2.59
C ALA A 121 10.84 -13.86 -1.60
N ARG A 122 10.13 -14.84 -1.01
CA ARG A 122 9.09 -14.57 -0.01
C ARG A 122 9.66 -13.97 1.27
N ILE A 123 10.73 -14.54 1.83
CA ILE A 123 11.44 -14.00 3.00
C ILE A 123 11.89 -12.57 2.73
N GLN A 124 12.47 -12.32 1.55
CA GLN A 124 12.92 -10.99 1.16
C GLN A 124 11.76 -10.00 1.02
N GLU A 125 10.63 -10.40 0.44
CA GLU A 125 9.43 -9.56 0.32
C GLU A 125 8.84 -9.19 1.68
N ASP A 126 8.77 -10.15 2.61
CA ASP A 126 8.24 -9.91 3.96
C ASP A 126 9.16 -8.99 4.76
N GLY A 127 10.48 -9.24 4.72
CA GLY A 127 11.47 -8.33 5.31
C GLY A 127 11.41 -6.93 4.72
N ARG A 128 11.31 -6.83 3.39
CA ARG A 128 11.17 -5.57 2.65
C ARG A 128 9.93 -4.79 3.07
N ASN A 129 8.77 -5.45 3.17
CA ASN A 129 7.52 -4.81 3.58
C ASN A 129 7.65 -4.22 4.98
N ARG A 130 8.25 -4.97 5.92
CA ARG A 130 8.49 -4.52 7.29
C ARG A 130 9.44 -3.32 7.34
N SER A 131 10.60 -3.41 6.68
CA SER A 131 11.59 -2.33 6.67
C SER A 131 11.06 -1.06 5.99
N ASN A 132 10.33 -1.19 4.90
CA ASN A 132 9.75 -0.03 4.21
C ASN A 132 8.62 0.62 5.01
N ALA A 133 7.82 -0.16 5.74
CA ALA A 133 6.84 0.37 6.67
C ALA A 133 7.52 1.14 7.82
N ALA A 134 8.59 0.58 8.41
CA ALA A 134 9.37 1.25 9.44
C ALA A 134 9.95 2.58 8.94
N ALA A 135 10.58 2.58 7.76
CA ALA A 135 11.17 3.77 7.15
C ALA A 135 10.12 4.84 6.85
N LEU A 136 8.94 4.44 6.36
CA LEU A 136 7.84 5.37 6.09
C LEU A 136 7.26 5.96 7.38
N VAL A 137 7.00 5.14 8.38
CA VAL A 137 6.25 5.53 9.58
C VAL A 137 7.12 6.26 10.59
N THR A 138 8.38 5.83 10.76
CA THR A 138 9.27 6.35 11.82
C THR A 138 10.40 7.23 11.27
N GLY A 139 10.63 7.24 9.95
CA GLY A 139 11.84 7.81 9.36
C GLY A 139 13.12 7.02 9.67
N SER A 140 13.00 5.86 10.32
CA SER A 140 14.13 5.01 10.73
C SER A 140 13.87 3.54 10.41
N SER A 141 14.85 2.67 10.65
CA SER A 141 14.71 1.22 10.50
C SER A 141 14.19 0.51 11.75
N ASP A 142 13.82 1.24 12.82
CA ASP A 142 13.29 0.64 14.04
C ASP A 142 11.92 0.02 13.79
N ALA A 143 11.88 -1.32 13.77
CA ALA A 143 10.70 -2.09 13.40
C ALA A 143 9.80 -2.45 14.59
N GLU A 144 10.10 -1.97 15.80
CA GLU A 144 9.34 -2.25 17.04
C GLU A 144 8.47 -1.06 17.48
N HIS A 145 8.50 0.06 16.76
CA HIS A 145 7.70 1.24 17.09
C HIS A 145 6.18 0.94 16.98
N PRO A 146 5.35 1.33 17.97
CA PRO A 146 3.91 1.01 18.00
C PRO A 146 3.13 1.44 16.75
N ALA A 147 3.51 2.56 16.13
CA ALA A 147 2.88 3.05 14.90
C ALA A 147 3.07 2.09 13.70
N ILE A 148 4.09 1.23 13.72
CA ILE A 148 4.30 0.22 12.68
C ILE A 148 3.24 -0.88 12.79
N LYS A 149 2.85 -1.24 14.02
CA LYS A 149 1.75 -2.17 14.24
C LYS A 149 0.46 -1.57 13.70
N GLN A 150 0.14 -0.33 14.05
CA GLN A 150 -1.06 0.35 13.53
C GLN A 150 -1.08 0.41 11.99
N TRP A 151 0.05 0.74 11.37
CA TRP A 151 0.20 0.73 9.91
C TRP A 151 -0.01 -0.67 9.31
N ARG A 152 0.56 -1.71 9.91
CA ARG A 152 0.41 -3.09 9.45
C ARG A 152 -1.03 -3.56 9.60
N ASP A 153 -1.66 -3.29 10.73
CA ASP A 153 -3.05 -3.67 11.00
C ASP A 153 -3.99 -2.98 9.99
N ALA A 154 -3.73 -1.70 9.65
CA ALA A 154 -4.46 -1.00 8.58
C ALA A 154 -4.21 -1.62 7.19
N TYR A 155 -2.97 -1.99 6.88
CA TYR A 155 -2.64 -2.64 5.61
C TYR A 155 -3.34 -4.01 5.48
N GLU A 156 -3.29 -4.81 6.55
CA GLU A 156 -3.95 -6.13 6.62
C GLU A 156 -5.46 -6.02 6.52
N PHE A 157 -6.07 -5.00 7.13
CA PHE A 157 -7.49 -4.69 6.95
C PHE A 157 -7.84 -4.50 5.47
N PHE A 158 -7.14 -3.60 4.77
CA PHE A 158 -7.43 -3.36 3.35
C PHE A 158 -7.10 -4.55 2.47
N VAL A 159 -6.03 -5.30 2.73
CA VAL A 159 -5.71 -6.53 1.99
C VAL A 159 -6.77 -7.61 2.20
N GLY A 160 -7.28 -7.75 3.43
CA GLY A 160 -8.29 -8.74 3.79
C GLY A 160 -9.65 -8.51 3.13
N TRP A 161 -9.94 -7.28 2.71
CA TRP A 161 -11.20 -6.90 2.07
C TRP A 161 -11.05 -6.58 0.57
N ALA A 162 -9.83 -6.42 0.05
CA ALA A 162 -9.59 -6.05 -1.35
C ALA A 162 -9.96 -7.12 -2.39
N HIS A 163 -10.05 -8.39 -1.99
CA HIS A 163 -10.23 -9.51 -2.90
C HIS A 163 -11.54 -10.25 -2.61
N LEU A 164 -12.48 -10.26 -3.57
CA LEU A 164 -13.81 -10.86 -3.41
C LEU A 164 -13.76 -12.37 -3.17
N ASP A 165 -12.81 -13.06 -3.79
CA ASP A 165 -12.56 -14.49 -3.61
C ASP A 165 -12.02 -14.83 -2.22
N ARG A 166 -11.53 -13.83 -1.47
CA ARG A 166 -11.09 -13.96 -0.07
C ARG A 166 -12.19 -13.80 0.96
N ASN A 167 -13.41 -13.51 0.51
CA ASN A 167 -14.61 -13.49 1.34
C ASN A 167 -15.29 -14.88 1.34
N HIS A 168 -14.49 -15.96 1.45
CA HIS A 168 -15.00 -17.34 1.43
C HIS A 168 -15.90 -17.66 2.63
N GLU A 169 -15.71 -16.92 3.72
CA GLU A 169 -16.61 -16.92 4.87
C GLU A 169 -17.86 -16.12 4.50
N ARG A 170 -18.88 -16.81 3.98
CA ARG A 170 -20.20 -16.23 3.64
C ARG A 170 -20.87 -15.49 4.81
N GLU A 171 -20.35 -15.65 6.02
CA GLU A 171 -20.86 -15.10 7.28
C GLU A 171 -20.05 -13.91 7.81
N ARG A 172 -18.92 -13.54 7.17
CA ARG A 172 -18.12 -12.41 7.64
C ARG A 172 -18.84 -11.10 7.33
N GLU A 173 -19.26 -10.39 8.38
CA GLU A 173 -19.90 -9.08 8.26
C GLU A 173 -18.97 -8.09 7.56
N LEU A 174 -19.51 -7.38 6.57
CA LEU A 174 -18.78 -6.32 5.86
C LEU A 174 -18.42 -5.20 6.84
N PRO A 175 -17.23 -4.59 6.68
CA PRO A 175 -16.86 -3.47 7.52
C PRO A 175 -17.78 -2.28 7.23
N SER A 176 -18.17 -1.59 8.28
CA SER A 176 -18.94 -0.35 8.18
C SER A 176 -18.11 0.75 7.54
N ASP A 177 -18.80 1.75 6.98
CA ASP A 177 -18.18 2.96 6.47
C ASP A 177 -17.35 3.69 7.55
N GLU A 178 -17.74 3.63 8.82
CA GLU A 178 -17.00 4.22 9.93
C GLU A 178 -15.67 3.50 10.17
N GLU A 179 -15.67 2.16 10.16
CA GLU A 179 -14.45 1.36 10.28
C GLU A 179 -13.48 1.61 9.12
N ILE A 180 -14.00 1.71 7.90
CA ILE A 180 -13.19 2.06 6.72
C ILE A 180 -12.59 3.46 6.90
N ARG A 181 -13.39 4.47 7.27
CA ARG A 181 -12.89 5.84 7.51
C ARG A 181 -11.84 5.89 8.62
N SER A 182 -12.07 5.19 9.72
CA SER A 182 -11.13 5.11 10.84
C SER A 182 -9.79 4.51 10.38
N THR A 183 -9.84 3.44 9.58
CA THR A 183 -8.63 2.82 9.04
C THR A 183 -7.93 3.70 7.99
N MET A 184 -8.69 4.44 7.18
CA MET A 184 -8.12 5.41 6.24
C MET A 184 -7.36 6.54 6.96
N ARG A 185 -7.85 7.00 8.13
CA ARG A 185 -7.18 8.04 8.91
C ARG A 185 -5.77 7.66 9.34
N VAL A 186 -5.51 6.38 9.65
CA VAL A 186 -4.16 5.90 9.96
C VAL A 186 -3.21 6.14 8.78
N VAL A 187 -3.69 5.99 7.54
CA VAL A 187 -2.90 6.23 6.33
C VAL A 187 -2.69 7.73 6.11
N GLU A 188 -3.74 8.53 6.32
CA GLU A 188 -3.70 9.99 6.22
C GLU A 188 -2.73 10.61 7.24
N ASP A 189 -2.73 10.12 8.49
CA ASP A 189 -1.82 10.57 9.55
C ASP A 189 -0.35 10.42 9.10
N VAL A 190 0.00 9.25 8.52
CA VAL A 190 1.36 8.99 8.05
C VAL A 190 1.74 9.89 6.87
N ILE A 191 0.81 10.12 5.93
CA ILE A 191 1.05 11.04 4.82
C ILE A 191 1.27 12.47 5.35
N GLU A 192 0.42 12.95 6.24
CA GLU A 192 0.54 14.29 6.81
C GLU A 192 1.88 14.48 7.54
N VAL A 193 2.25 13.57 8.44
CA VAL A 193 3.52 13.65 9.16
C VAL A 193 4.71 13.69 8.20
N ARG A 194 4.73 12.84 7.16
CA ARG A 194 5.83 12.79 6.18
C ARG A 194 5.84 13.97 5.21
N THR A 195 4.73 14.68 5.08
CA THR A 195 4.62 15.79 4.14
C THR A 195 4.69 17.15 4.82
N ALA A 196 4.42 17.25 6.12
CA ALA A 196 4.58 18.47 6.91
C ALA A 196 6.01 19.02 6.83
N VAL A 197 7.03 18.16 7.06
CA VAL A 197 8.45 18.55 6.96
C VAL A 197 8.81 19.04 5.55
N PHE A 198 8.20 18.46 4.51
CA PHE A 198 8.42 18.91 3.14
C PHE A 198 7.77 20.27 2.88
N PHE A 199 6.55 20.51 3.38
CA PHE A 199 5.87 21.79 3.17
C PHE A 199 6.52 22.91 3.98
N GLU A 200 7.00 22.65 5.20
CA GLU A 200 7.79 23.62 5.97
C GLU A 200 9.06 24.06 5.20
N ASN A 201 9.77 23.10 4.61
CA ASN A 201 10.95 23.38 3.79
C ASN A 201 10.61 24.08 2.47
N LEU A 202 9.51 23.69 1.80
CA LEU A 202 9.07 24.32 0.55
C LEU A 202 8.66 25.77 0.80
N HIS A 203 7.90 26.05 1.85
CA HIS A 203 7.48 27.41 2.18
C HIS A 203 8.69 28.30 2.48
N SER A 204 9.65 27.78 3.24
CA SER A 204 10.91 28.48 3.52
C SER A 204 11.70 28.81 2.23
N LEU A 205 11.67 27.93 1.23
CA LEU A 205 12.31 28.17 -0.07
C LEU A 205 11.52 29.14 -0.95
N GLU A 206 10.18 29.07 -0.93
CA GLU A 206 9.31 30.00 -1.64
C GLU A 206 9.45 31.43 -1.07
N ASP A 207 9.52 31.57 0.25
CA ASP A 207 9.76 32.84 0.93
C ASP A 207 11.14 33.41 0.55
N LEU A 208 12.18 32.58 0.57
CA LEU A 208 13.53 32.99 0.18
C LEU A 208 13.61 33.34 -1.32
N LEU A 209 12.89 32.63 -2.18
CA LEU A 209 12.76 32.97 -3.60
C LEU A 209 11.98 34.27 -3.80
N ALA A 210 10.96 34.54 -2.99
CA ALA A 210 10.20 35.77 -3.04
C ALA A 210 11.03 36.97 -2.55
N GLU A 211 11.88 36.77 -1.54
CA GLU A 211 12.84 37.77 -1.06
C GLU A 211 13.90 38.09 -2.12
N ILE A 212 14.52 37.08 -2.74
CA ILE A 212 15.54 37.26 -3.78
C ILE A 212 14.96 37.92 -5.05
N ASN A 213 13.74 37.56 -5.43
CA ASN A 213 13.08 38.10 -6.63
C ASN A 213 12.20 39.32 -6.34
N GLY A 214 12.18 39.79 -5.10
CA GLY A 214 11.47 41.00 -4.70
C GLY A 214 12.10 42.24 -5.36
N PRO A 215 11.31 43.28 -5.68
CA PRO A 215 11.86 44.52 -6.20
C PRO A 215 12.87 45.07 -5.18
N LEU A 216 14.10 45.31 -5.64
CA LEU A 216 15.08 46.08 -4.86
C LEU A 216 14.42 47.41 -4.54
N GLU A 217 14.21 47.70 -3.25
CA GLU A 217 13.88 49.05 -2.81
C GLU A 217 15.01 49.96 -3.30
N GLU A 218 14.74 50.74 -4.34
CA GLU A 218 15.63 51.81 -4.77
C GLU A 218 15.61 52.85 -3.65
N ASP A 219 16.67 52.85 -2.83
CA ASP A 219 16.95 53.89 -1.84
C ASP A 219 16.85 55.27 -2.52
N ALA A 220 15.87 56.06 -2.06
CA ALA A 220 15.60 57.43 -2.51
C ALA A 220 16.62 58.45 -2.00
#